data_AF-A0A7D6ZPQ6-F1
#
_entry.id   AF-A0A7D6ZPQ6-F1
#
_cell.length_a   1.000
_cell.length_b   1.000
_cell.length_c   1.000
_cell.angle_alpha   90.00
_cell.angle_beta   90.00
_cell.angle_gamma   90.00
#
_symmetry.space_group_name_H-M   'P 1'
#
loop_
_entity.id
_entity.type
_entity.pdbx_description
1 polymer ?
#
loop_
_entity_poly.entity_id
_entity_poly.type
_entity_poly.pdbx_seq_one_letter_code
_entity_poly.pdbx_strand_id
1 'polypeptide(L)'
;MYVSGWSITSAVVDEFAERIPGEHETVWRVSWLPGRLLTRDQAIAAIELVELLYDADRANDRGIQTAIAVAAGVLGIRPIDAAATLSERHPNR
;
A
#
# COMPACT_ATOMS: atom_id res chain seq x y z
N MET A 1 -8.45 -5.64 -3.60
CA MET A 1 -8.06 -4.42 -4.34
C MET A 1 -8.69 -4.34 -5.74
N TYR A 2 -9.03 -3.12 -6.20
CA TYR A 2 -9.34 -2.79 -7.61
C TYR A 2 -8.13 -2.10 -8.28
N VAL A 3 -7.87 -2.40 -9.56
CA VAL A 3 -6.73 -1.85 -10.32
C VAL A 3 -7.18 -1.40 -11.70
N SER A 4 -6.84 -0.18 -12.09
CA SER A 4 -7.03 0.37 -13.43
C SER A 4 -5.73 0.99 -13.99
N GLY A 5 -5.82 1.69 -15.12
CA GLY A 5 -4.71 2.47 -15.69
C GLY A 5 -4.44 3.79 -14.96
N TRP A 6 -5.37 4.26 -14.13
CA TRP A 6 -5.33 5.58 -13.48
C TRP A 6 -5.44 5.53 -11.96
N SER A 7 -6.04 4.47 -11.42
CA SER A 7 -6.30 4.32 -9.99
C SER A 7 -6.09 2.89 -9.53
N ILE A 8 -5.72 2.75 -8.27
CA ILE A 8 -5.68 1.51 -7.51
C ILE A 8 -6.38 1.79 -6.20
N THR A 9 -7.33 0.96 -5.77
CA THR A 9 -8.11 1.21 -4.56
C THR A 9 -8.16 -0.03 -3.70
N SER A 10 -7.86 0.12 -2.40
CA SER A 10 -8.03 -0.93 -1.42
C SER A 10 -9.50 -1.33 -1.32
N ALA A 11 -9.76 -2.63 -1.22
CA ALA A 11 -11.08 -3.19 -0.91
C ALA A 11 -11.34 -3.22 0.60
N VAL A 12 -10.31 -3.01 1.42
CA VAL A 12 -10.39 -3.17 2.86
C VAL A 12 -10.54 -1.82 3.53
N VAL A 13 -9.69 -0.84 3.24
CA VAL A 13 -9.69 0.52 3.85
C VAL A 13 -9.86 1.60 2.79
N ASP A 14 -10.13 2.84 3.22
CA ASP A 14 -10.16 4.01 2.33
C ASP A 14 -8.74 4.50 2.00
N GLU A 15 -7.97 3.64 1.33
CA GLU A 15 -6.63 3.96 0.81
C GLU A 15 -6.56 3.63 -0.68
N PHE A 16 -5.86 4.49 -1.42
CA PHE A 16 -5.82 4.46 -2.87
C PHE A 16 -4.47 4.96 -3.40
N ALA A 17 -4.20 4.62 -4.66
CA ALA A 17 -3.13 5.19 -5.44
C ALA A 17 -3.69 5.78 -6.72
N GLU A 18 -3.15 6.93 -7.12
CA GLU A 18 -3.52 7.61 -8.36
C GLU A 18 -2.28 7.87 -9.19
N ARG A 19 -2.42 7.70 -10.49
CA ARG A 19 -1.42 8.12 -11.47
C ARG A 19 -1.42 9.64 -11.55
N ILE A 20 -0.25 10.26 -11.45
CA ILE A 20 -0.11 11.71 -11.63
C ILE A 20 -0.18 12.03 -13.13
N PRO A 21 -1.06 12.94 -13.58
CA PRO A 21 -1.07 13.41 -14.96
C PRO A 21 0.25 14.12 -15.31
N GLY A 22 0.91 13.70 -16.39
CA GLY A 22 2.18 14.28 -16.83
C GLY A 22 2.83 13.46 -17.96
N GLU A 23 3.99 13.91 -18.44
CA GLU A 23 4.71 13.28 -19.57
C GLU A 23 5.21 11.86 -19.27
N HIS A 24 5.24 11.44 -18.00
CA HIS A 24 5.69 10.12 -17.59
C HIS A 24 4.52 9.29 -17.05
N GLU A 25 4.16 8.25 -17.79
CA GLU A 25 3.06 7.34 -17.46
C GLU A 25 3.29 6.50 -16.19
N THR A 26 4.44 6.66 -15.57
CA THR A 26 4.99 5.74 -14.59
C THR A 26 4.94 6.30 -13.17
N VAL A 27 4.49 7.54 -12.98
CA VAL A 27 4.50 8.20 -11.67
C VAL A 27 3.16 8.06 -10.96
N TRP A 28 3.19 7.43 -9.80
CA TRP A 28 2.05 7.18 -8.94
C TRP A 28 2.25 7.80 -7.57
N ARG A 29 1.15 8.28 -6.97
CA ARG A 29 1.09 8.74 -5.58
C ARG A 29 0.12 7.86 -4.82
N VAL A 30 0.50 7.47 -3.62
CA VAL A 30 -0.33 6.68 -2.71
C VAL A 30 -0.79 7.57 -1.55
N SER A 31 -2.05 7.44 -1.15
CA SER A 31 -2.72 8.29 -0.15
C SER A 31 -2.07 8.24 1.24
N TRP A 32 -1.58 7.07 1.68
CA TRP A 32 -0.91 6.91 2.97
C TRP A 32 0.60 7.18 2.92
N LEU A 33 1.19 7.29 1.73
CA LEU A 33 2.62 7.58 1.53
C LEU A 33 2.83 8.78 0.58
N PRO A 34 2.24 9.96 0.88
CA PRO A 34 2.16 11.06 -0.07
C PRO A 34 3.52 11.70 -0.40
N GLY A 35 4.54 11.49 0.43
CA GLY A 35 5.89 12.03 0.24
C GLY A 35 6.76 11.24 -0.73
N ARG A 36 6.25 10.16 -1.35
CA ARG A 36 7.00 9.34 -2.30
C ARG A 36 6.29 9.25 -3.65
N LEU A 37 7.07 9.46 -4.70
CA LEU A 37 6.68 9.15 -6.07
C LEU A 37 7.08 7.70 -6.36
N LEU A 38 6.12 6.91 -6.81
CA LEU A 38 6.25 5.47 -6.98
C LEU A 38 6.07 5.07 -8.44
N THR A 39 6.65 3.92 -8.80
CA THR A 39 6.27 3.22 -10.03
C THR A 39 4.89 2.58 -9.86
N ARG A 40 4.28 2.13 -10.97
CA ARG A 40 3.01 1.37 -10.91
C ARG A 40 3.10 0.14 -10.02
N ASP A 41 4.19 -0.62 -10.12
CA ASP A 41 4.39 -1.84 -9.33
C ASP A 41 4.55 -1.52 -7.84
N GLN A 42 5.25 -0.43 -7.52
CA GLN A 42 5.33 0.07 -6.16
C GLN A 42 3.98 0.55 -5.63
N ALA A 43 3.18 1.25 -6.45
CA ALA A 43 1.84 1.65 -6.05
C ALA A 43 0.92 0.46 -5.78
N ILE A 44 1.01 -0.60 -6.58
CA ILE A 44 0.32 -1.88 -6.34
C ILE A 44 0.78 -2.48 -5.01
N ALA A 45 2.09 -2.63 -4.81
CA ALA A 45 2.64 -3.17 -3.57
C ALA A 45 2.24 -2.34 -2.33
N ALA A 46 2.11 -1.02 -2.47
CA ALA A 46 1.67 -0.15 -1.38
C ALA A 46 0.21 -0.39 -0.98
N ILE A 47 -0.70 -0.63 -1.93
CA ILE A 47 -2.10 -0.92 -1.61
C ILE A 47 -2.28 -2.37 -1.15
N GLU A 48 -1.52 -3.31 -1.71
CA GLU A 48 -1.48 -4.69 -1.23
C GLU A 48 -0.97 -4.77 0.22
N LEU A 49 0.10 -4.05 0.55
CA LEU A 49 0.63 -3.97 1.91
C LEU A 49 -0.43 -3.47 2.91
N VAL A 50 -1.24 -2.49 2.49
CA VAL A 50 -2.35 -2.00 3.31
C VAL A 50 -3.37 -3.12 3.54
N GLU A 51 -3.85 -3.79 2.49
CA GLU A 51 -4.82 -4.88 2.64
C GLU A 51 -4.30 -5.99 3.56
N LEU A 52 -3.02 -6.36 3.42
CA LEU A 52 -2.38 -7.37 4.27
C LEU A 52 -2.28 -6.95 5.75
N LEU A 53 -1.98 -5.68 6.02
CA LEU A 53 -1.88 -5.16 7.39
C LEU A 53 -3.26 -5.04 8.08
N TYR A 54 -4.34 -4.88 7.31
CA TYR A 54 -5.71 -4.81 7.82
C TYR A 54 -6.47 -6.15 7.77
N ASP A 55 -5.86 -7.24 7.31
CA ASP A 55 -6.41 -8.59 7.40
C ASP A 55 -6.17 -9.18 8.81
N ALA A 56 -7.01 -8.74 9.76
CA ALA A 56 -6.91 -9.10 11.18
C ALA A 56 -7.13 -10.60 11.45
N ASP A 57 -7.89 -11.29 10.61
CA ASP A 57 -8.23 -12.71 10.79
C ASP A 57 -7.01 -13.64 10.64
N ARG A 58 -5.90 -13.13 10.11
CA ARG A 58 -4.72 -13.92 9.76
C ARG A 58 -3.39 -13.30 10.19
N ALA A 59 -3.41 -12.33 11.11
CA ALA A 59 -2.20 -11.65 11.59
C ALA A 59 -1.08 -12.60 12.10
N ASN A 60 -1.43 -13.81 12.55
CA ASN A 60 -0.48 -14.81 13.05
C ASN A 60 -0.04 -15.85 11.99
N ASP A 61 -0.48 -15.70 10.73
CA ASP A 61 -0.08 -16.56 9.63
C ASP A 61 1.31 -16.16 9.11
N ARG A 62 2.26 -17.12 9.12
CA ARG A 62 3.62 -16.91 8.59
C ARG A 62 3.62 -16.53 7.10
N GLY A 63 2.64 -17.01 6.35
CA GLY A 63 2.45 -16.64 4.94
C GLY A 63 2.19 -15.14 4.80
N ILE A 64 1.32 -14.58 5.64
CA ILE A 64 1.02 -13.14 5.64
C ILE A 64 2.23 -12.32 6.06
N GLN A 65 2.93 -12.74 7.12
CA GLN A 65 4.15 -12.03 7.55
C GLN A 65 5.22 -12.00 6.44
N THR A 66 5.32 -13.07 5.66
CA THR A 66 6.21 -13.11 4.48
C THR A 66 5.72 -12.18 3.37
N ALA A 67 4.43 -12.18 3.06
CA ALA A 67 3.84 -11.30 2.05
C ALA A 67 4.01 -9.82 2.40
N ILE A 68 3.78 -9.46 3.67
CA ILE A 68 4.03 -8.12 4.23
C ILE A 68 5.50 -7.71 4.01
N ALA A 69 6.44 -8.59 4.34
CA ALA A 69 7.86 -8.31 4.17
C ALA A 69 8.25 -8.11 2.69
N VAL A 70 7.69 -8.91 1.78
CA VAL A 70 7.91 -8.79 0.33
C VAL A 70 7.36 -7.46 -0.19
N ALA A 71 6.10 -7.14 0.13
CA ALA A 71 5.47 -5.90 -0.32
C ALA A 71 6.20 -4.66 0.22
N ALA A 72 6.55 -4.65 1.50
CA ALA A 72 7.36 -3.58 2.09
C ALA A 72 8.77 -3.49 1.46
N GLY A 73 9.36 -4.62 1.09
CA GLY A 73 10.64 -4.69 0.39
C GLY A 73 10.62 -4.01 -0.98
N VAL A 74 9.55 -4.18 -1.76
CA VAL A 74 9.35 -3.47 -3.05
C VAL A 74 9.34 -1.94 -2.87
N LEU A 75 8.84 -1.48 -1.72
CA LEU A 75 8.78 -0.06 -1.35
C LEU A 75 10.06 0.45 -0.70
N GLY A 76 11.00 -0.43 -0.34
CA GLY A 76 12.20 -0.08 0.43
C GLY A 76 11.86 0.54 1.79
N ILE A 77 10.82 0.04 2.46
CA ILE A 77 10.42 0.46 3.82
C ILE A 77 10.37 -0.75 4.74
N ARG A 78 10.38 -0.50 6.05
CA ARG A 78 10.15 -1.56 7.03
C ARG A 78 8.63 -1.73 7.23
N PRO A 79 8.12 -2.97 7.35
CA PRO A 79 6.72 -3.21 7.65
C PRO A 79 6.16 -2.42 8.84
N ILE A 80 6.97 -2.26 9.90
CA ILE A 80 6.57 -1.53 11.10
C ILE A 80 6.33 -0.03 10.86
N ASP A 81 7.08 0.59 9.95
CA ASP A 81 6.91 2.01 9.61
C ASP A 81 5.60 2.22 8.83
N ALA A 82 5.28 1.27 7.95
CA ALA A 82 4.01 1.26 7.22
C ALA A 82 2.83 1.05 8.18
N ALA A 83 2.92 0.08 9.08
CA ALA A 83 1.90 -0.19 10.08
C ALA A 83 1.66 1.02 11.00
N ALA A 84 2.71 1.68 11.48
CA ALA A 84 2.59 2.88 12.30
C ALA A 84 1.88 4.01 11.54
N THR A 85 2.31 4.30 10.31
CA THR A 85 1.70 5.34 9.46
C THR A 85 0.21 5.07 9.23
N LEU A 86 -0.15 3.82 8.96
CA LEU A 86 -1.54 3.43 8.72
C LEU A 86 -2.39 3.45 9.98
N SER A 87 -1.83 3.04 11.13
CA SER A 87 -2.52 3.10 12.42
C SER A 87 -2.83 4.53 12.85
N GLU A 88 -1.93 5.49 12.59
CA GLU A 88 -2.19 6.92 12.81
C GLU A 88 -3.34 7.46 11.94
N ARG A 89 -3.48 6.94 10.72
CA ARG A 89 -4.52 7.35 9.77
C ARG A 89 -5.88 6.71 10.06
N HIS A 90 -5.89 5.46 10.53
CA HIS A 90 -7.09 4.71 10.87
C HIS A 90 -7.02 4.19 12.32
N PRO A 91 -7.11 5.08 13.33
CA PRO A 91 -6.89 4.73 14.74
C PRO A 91 -7.97 3.83 15.35
N ASN A 92 -9.11 3.66 14.68
CA ASN A 92 -10.28 2.92 15.17
C ASN A 92 -10.60 1.67 14.36
N ARG A 93 -9.62 1.12 13.64
CA ARG A 93 -9.77 -0.11 12.86
C ARG A 93 -9.04 -1.28 13.48
#